data_AF-U7GGK2-F1
#
_entry.id   AF-U7GGK2-F1
#
_cell.length_a   1.000
_cell.length_b   1.000
_cell.length_c   1.000
_cell.angle_alpha   90.00
_cell.angle_beta   90.00
_cell.angle_gamma   90.00
#
_symmetry.space_group_name_H-M   'P 1'
#
loop_
_entity.id
_entity.type
_entity.pdbx_description
1 polymer ?
#
loop_
_entity_poly.entity_id
_entity_poly.type
_entity_poly.pdbx_seq_one_letter_code
_entity_poly.pdbx_strand_id
1 'polypeptide(L)' 'MMGTDYFAKKSEIPASRWSSVTYKNVRMSTEELEVLQQEFPQYRLWLISGEIAPEIGQTSPQYDAINSKLDSPAEG' A
#
# COMPACT_ATOMS: atom_id res chain seq x y z
N MET A 1 2.49 8.48 -11.26
CA MET A 1 2.59 7.03 -11.03
C MET A 1 3.92 6.79 -10.33
N MET A 2 3.93 6.47 -9.04
CA MET A 2 5.18 6.05 -8.37
C MET A 2 5.61 4.73 -9.02
N GLY A 3 6.71 4.75 -9.78
CA GLY A 3 7.26 3.56 -10.40
C GLY A 3 7.95 2.67 -9.36
N THR A 4 8.12 1.39 -9.67
CA THR A 4 8.82 0.43 -8.81
C THR A 4 10.28 0.82 -8.51
N ASP A 5 10.85 1.73 -9.31
CA ASP A 5 12.14 2.40 -9.08
C ASP A 5 12.16 3.28 -7.82
N TYR A 6 11.03 3.86 -7.42
CA TYR A 6 10.96 4.72 -6.23
C TYR A 6 11.32 3.95 -4.96
N PHE A 7 10.72 2.77 -4.79
CA PHE A 7 11.01 1.93 -3.64
C PHE A 7 12.40 1.30 -3.72
N ALA A 8 12.85 0.93 -4.92
CA ALA A 8 14.19 0.37 -5.13
C ALA A 8 15.34 1.35 -4.86
N LYS A 9 15.10 2.67 -4.94
CA LYS A 9 16.08 3.69 -4.53
C LYS A 9 16.14 3.90 -3.02
N LYS A 10 15.04 3.60 -2.32
CA LYS A 10 14.92 3.78 -0.88
C LYS A 10 15.26 2.52 -0.08
N SER A 11 15.32 1.38 -0.73
CA SER A 11 15.69 0.11 -0.12
C SER A 11 16.77 -0.60 -0.92
N GLU A 12 17.41 -1.59 -0.32
CA GLU A 12 18.37 -2.47 -1.01
C GLU A 12 17.68 -3.48 -1.96
N ILE A 13 16.36 -3.33 -2.15
CA ILE A 13 15.52 -4.29 -2.86
C ILE A 13 15.41 -3.86 -4.32
N PRO A 14 15.75 -4.73 -5.29
CA PRO A 14 15.76 -4.35 -6.69
C PRO A 14 14.35 -4.05 -7.22
N ALA A 15 14.25 -3.12 -8.18
CA ALA A 15 12.97 -2.73 -8.79
C ALA A 15 12.22 -3.92 -9.42
N SER A 16 12.94 -4.94 -9.91
CA SER A 16 12.32 -6.19 -10.40
C SER A 16 11.55 -6.94 -9.30
N ARG A 17 12.00 -6.85 -8.05
CA ARG A 17 11.31 -7.48 -6.93
C ARG A 17 10.05 -6.71 -6.56
N TRP A 18 10.14 -5.39 -6.50
CA TRP A 18 8.97 -4.50 -6.37
C TRP A 18 7.93 -4.76 -7.48
N SER A 19 8.37 -4.88 -8.73
CA SER A 19 7.47 -5.27 -9.83
C SER A 19 6.82 -6.63 -9.60
N SER A 20 7.53 -7.62 -9.05
CA SER A 20 6.93 -8.92 -8.75
C SER A 20 5.88 -8.79 -7.65
N VAL A 21 6.15 -8.03 -6.59
CA VAL A 21 5.21 -7.77 -5.50
C VAL A 21 3.95 -7.05 -6.00
N THR A 22 4.12 -6.03 -6.85
CA THR A 22 3.01 -5.24 -7.39
C THR A 22 2.19 -6.01 -8.42
N TYR A 23 2.82 -6.79 -9.31
CA TYR A 23 2.14 -7.38 -10.48
C TYR A 23 1.92 -8.88 -10.41
N LYS A 24 2.75 -9.63 -9.68
CA LYS A 24 2.76 -11.11 -9.71
C LYS A 24 2.10 -11.77 -8.51
N ASN A 25 1.40 -11.02 -7.65
CA ASN A 25 0.73 -11.54 -6.44
C ASN A 25 1.65 -12.45 -5.61
N VAL A 26 2.94 -12.10 -5.55
CA VAL A 26 3.94 -12.88 -4.81
C VAL A 26 3.89 -12.51 -3.33
N ARG A 27 4.25 -13.46 -2.47
CA ARG A 27 4.41 -13.18 -1.05
C ARG A 27 5.50 -12.14 -0.84
N MET A 28 5.16 -11.09 -0.11
CA MET A 28 6.05 -10.00 0.28
C MET A 28 6.89 -10.45 1.48
N SER A 29 8.19 -10.12 1.48
CA SER A 29 9.09 -10.46 2.60
C SER A 29 9.05 -9.35 3.66
N THR A 30 9.62 -9.62 4.83
CA THR A 30 9.65 -8.65 5.94
C THR A 30 10.34 -7.34 5.54
N GLU A 31 11.42 -7.39 4.76
CA GLU A 31 12.17 -6.20 4.32
C GLU A 31 11.33 -5.28 3.42
N GLU A 32 10.62 -5.84 2.43
CA GLU A 32 9.67 -5.08 1.60
C GLU A 32 8.58 -4.43 2.47
N LEU A 33 8.09 -5.19 3.45
CA LEU A 33 7.03 -4.75 4.35
C LEU A 33 7.52 -3.60 5.23
N GLU A 34 8.73 -3.67 5.80
CA GLU A 34 9.35 -2.57 6.56
C GLU A 34 9.47 -1.28 5.75
N VAL A 35 9.89 -1.37 4.48
CA VAL A 35 9.99 -0.20 3.59
C VAL A 35 8.61 0.43 3.38
N LEU A 36 7.57 -0.38 3.14
CA LEU A 36 6.20 0.12 3.02
C LEU A 36 5.66 0.70 4.33
N GLN A 37 6.02 0.13 5.47
CA GLN A 37 5.62 0.66 6.77
C GLN A 37 6.22 2.04 7.06
N GLN A 38 7.44 2.29 6.58
CA GLN A 38 8.12 3.58 6.70
C GLN A 38 7.51 4.63 5.76
N GLU A 39 7.23 4.25 4.51
CA GLU A 39 6.66 5.18 3.52
C GLU A 39 5.16 5.42 3.73
N PHE A 40 4.42 4.40 4.18
CA PHE A 40 2.97 4.42 4.39
C PHE A 40 2.61 3.91 5.80
N PRO A 41 2.96 4.66 6.85
CA PRO A 41 2.64 4.29 8.22
C PRO A 41 1.13 4.15 8.49
N GLN A 42 0.29 4.79 7.68
CA GLN A 42 -1.17 4.69 7.71
C GLN A 42 -1.72 3.37 7.16
N TYR A 43 -0.92 2.58 6.43
CA TYR A 43 -1.36 1.31 5.85
C TYR A 43 -0.75 0.09 6.57
N ARG A 44 -0.08 0.28 7.73
CA ARG A 44 0.63 -0.81 8.42
C ARG A 44 -0.25 -1.99 8.80
N LEU A 45 -1.37 -1.76 9.47
CA LEU A 45 -2.28 -2.83 9.90
C LEU A 45 -2.84 -3.59 8.70
N TRP A 46 -3.11 -2.89 7.60
CA TRP A 46 -3.52 -3.51 6.34
C TRP A 46 -2.40 -4.34 5.69
N LEU A 47 -1.17 -3.86 5.70
CA LEU A 47 -0.03 -4.59 5.14
C LEU A 47 0.31 -5.86 5.95
N ILE A 48 0.11 -5.84 7.27
CA ILE A 48 0.48 -6.94 8.16
C ILE A 48 -0.65 -7.97 8.28
N SER A 49 -1.88 -7.52 8.59
CA SER A 49 -3.02 -8.40 8.86
C SER A 49 -4.01 -8.50 7.69
N GLY A 50 -3.95 -7.60 6.72
CA GLY A 50 -4.99 -7.46 5.70
C GLY A 50 -6.27 -6.75 6.18
N GLU A 51 -6.32 -6.40 7.47
CA GLU A 51 -7.43 -5.69 8.11
C GLU A 51 -7.28 -4.18 7.96
N ILE A 52 -8.37 -3.44 8.09
CA ILE A 52 -8.35 -1.97 8.13
C ILE A 52 -9.00 -1.49 9.42
N ALA A 53 -8.45 -0.45 10.01
CA ALA A 53 -8.95 0.21 11.20
C ALA A 53 -9.04 1.73 10.95
N PRO A 54 -10.09 2.18 10.21
CA PRO A 54 -10.28 3.59 9.90
C PRO A 54 -10.42 4.47 11.15
N GLU A 55 -10.89 3.90 12.26
CA GLU A 55 -11.03 4.54 13.57
C GLU A 55 -9.71 5.06 14.16
N ILE A 56 -8.59 4.39 13.88
CA ILE A 56 -7.24 4.80 14.32
C ILE A 56 -6.41 5.35 13.15
N GLY A 57 -7.06 5.72 12.04
CA GLY A 57 -6.41 6.23 10.85
C GLY A 57 -5.58 5.19 10.08
N GLN A 58 -5.79 3.90 10.33
CA GLN A 58 -5.14 2.82 9.58
C GLN A 58 -6.07 2.27 8.51
N THR A 59 -5.92 2.74 7.28
CA THR A 59 -6.83 2.37 6.18
C THR A 59 -6.11 1.50 5.14
N SER A 60 -6.75 1.23 4.02
CA SER A 60 -6.10 0.63 2.86
C SER A 60 -6.30 1.51 1.64
N PRO A 61 -5.42 1.42 0.62
CA PRO A 61 -5.60 2.15 -0.63
C PRO A 61 -6.96 1.85 -1.28
N GLN A 62 -7.44 0.61 -1.14
CA GLN A 62 -8.75 0.21 -1.65
C GLN A 62 -9.89 0.90 -0.90
N TYR A 63 -9.78 1.00 0.43
CA TYR A 63 -10.75 1.71 1.25
C TYR A 63 -10.76 3.22 0.93
N ASP A 64 -9.58 3.84 0.80
CA ASP A 64 -9.43 5.25 0.46
C ASP A 64 -10.02 5.59 -0.93
N ALA A 65 -9.79 4.71 -1.91
CA ALA A 65 -10.35 4.83 -3.25
C ALA A 65 -11.88 4.67 -3.29
N ILE A 66 -12.46 3.84 -2.41
CA ILE A 66 -13.92 3.71 -2.28
C ILE A 66 -14.50 4.90 -1.52
N ASN A 67 -13.86 5.32 -0.43
CA ASN A 67 -14.33 6.43 0.40
C ASN A 67 -14.32 7.75 -0.39
N SER A 68 -13.29 7.99 -1.20
CA SER A 68 -13.23 9.13 -2.14
C SER A 68 -14.35 9.10 -3.19
N LYS A 69 -14.83 7.91 -3.58
CA LYS A 69 -15.97 7.78 -4.51
C LYS A 69 -17.32 7.96 -3.83
N LEU A 70 -17.43 7.64 -2.54
CA LEU A 70 -18.66 7.83 -1.77
C LEU A 70 -18.89 9.31 -1.39
N ASP A 71 -17.83 10.12 -1.32
CA ASP A 71 -17.92 11.57 -1.15
C ASP A 71 -18.36 12.30 -2.43
N SER A 72 -18.44 11.60 -3.57
CA SER A 72 -19.14 12.10 -4.74
C SER A 72 -20.63 11.85 -4.54
N PRO A 73 -21.46 12.87 -4.26
CA PRO A 73 -22.88 12.66 -4.10
C PRO A 73 -23.41 12.18 -5.46
N ALA A 74 -23.99 10.99 -5.47
CA ALA A 74 -24.95 10.63 -6.49
C ALA A 74 -26.18 11.53 -6.30
N GLU A 75 -26.08 12.78 -6.74
CA GLU A 75 -27.23 13.60 -7.09
C GLU A 75 -27.74 13.13 -8.45
N GLY A 76 -28.98 12.61 -8.49
CA GLY A 76 -29.72 12.33 -9.72
C GLY A 76 -30.53 11.05 -9.68
#